data_AF-A0A532CX46-F1
#
_entry.id   AF-A0A532CX46-F1
#
_cell.length_a   1.000
_cell.length_b   1.000
_cell.length_c   1.000
_cell.angle_alpha   90.00
_cell.angle_beta   90.00
_cell.angle_gamma   90.00
#
_symmetry.space_group_name_H-M   'P 1'
#
loop_
_entity.id
_entity.type
_entity.pdbx_description
1 polymer ?
#
loop_
_entity_poly.entity_id
_entity_poly.type
_entity_poly.pdbx_seq_one_letter_code
_entity_poly.pdbx_strand_id
1 'polypeptide(L)'
;MSYDFRSMGQSTLWAVTLSLATTGCMSIMHEERVGPPVRSEKAVEIHAVGNPRMMLIPHDDGLGWTVVSETRVERTKEYHEVQEWRGRRYVFSPLSLIPGIFQCPIGLVHLFNRNQTGNILRFGCARLAMFEPLDGATPLPVTTASNVSTQTAWEPMQDGMIQLVWPEYPGQPVNYVLSSDGRTDVRLPHLLSRLVVMDNPITSEQGQSVSVRLRYGDGSIIEQTMVVSARQIQQAARTVRRPIASDEWPSPIIVQIRVESATVSPQEEVLIREQLARLMLQRRLCVVFEGLHPHLLDEQRVQYSGAVDSQFQVRLGTLLSPSVVLNAFSSLVEEGGRSVRHMTVQIRDVREGQIFGTAFGVSRSDSVGHAMERTLTELDLLMSDAPRAGCPL
;
A
#
# COMPACT_ATOMS: atom_id res chain seq x y z
N MET A 1 23.66 24.28 -85.64
CA MET A 1 22.77 23.78 -84.57
C MET A 1 23.47 23.98 -83.23
N SER A 2 23.18 25.09 -82.55
CA SER A 2 23.63 25.31 -81.18
C SER A 2 22.74 24.48 -80.27
N TYR A 3 23.30 23.49 -79.57
CA TYR A 3 22.59 22.80 -78.52
C TYR A 3 22.46 23.74 -77.31
N ASP A 4 21.23 24.10 -77.00
CA ASP A 4 20.86 24.99 -75.92
C ASP A 4 21.10 24.29 -74.56
N PHE A 5 22.30 24.49 -74.00
CA PHE A 5 22.71 23.94 -72.71
C PHE A 5 21.85 24.43 -71.52
N ARG A 6 21.00 25.45 -71.72
CA ARG A 6 20.10 26.02 -70.70
C ARG A 6 18.89 25.15 -70.37
N SER A 7 18.44 24.29 -71.29
CA SER A 7 17.21 23.48 -71.14
C SER A 7 17.39 22.26 -70.22
N MET A 8 18.57 21.60 -70.26
CA MET A 8 18.88 20.43 -69.41
C MET A 8 19.10 20.80 -67.93
N GLY A 9 19.66 21.98 -67.67
CA GLY A 9 19.86 22.48 -66.31
C GLY A 9 18.56 22.77 -65.58
N GLN A 10 17.54 23.31 -66.26
CA GLN A 10 16.25 23.61 -65.63
C GLN A 10 15.44 22.35 -65.33
N SER A 11 15.43 21.36 -66.22
CA SER A 11 14.65 20.12 -66.05
C SER A 11 15.16 19.26 -64.89
N THR A 12 16.48 19.21 -64.71
CA THR A 12 17.11 18.51 -63.57
C THR A 12 16.89 19.27 -62.26
N LEU A 13 16.95 20.61 -62.28
CA LEU A 13 16.65 21.42 -61.10
C LEU A 13 15.20 21.24 -60.65
N TRP A 14 14.25 21.25 -61.60
CA TRP A 14 12.83 20.99 -61.34
C TRP A 14 12.58 19.60 -60.78
N ALA A 15 13.20 18.55 -61.37
CA ALA A 15 13.09 17.19 -60.85
C ALA A 15 13.66 17.07 -59.43
N VAL A 16 14.81 17.71 -59.15
CA VAL A 16 15.40 17.73 -57.80
C VAL A 16 14.50 18.50 -56.82
N THR A 17 13.95 19.66 -57.19
CA THR A 17 13.02 20.40 -56.33
C THR A 17 11.69 19.66 -56.12
N LEU A 18 11.17 18.95 -57.11
CA LEU A 18 9.95 18.14 -56.99
C LEU A 18 10.20 16.91 -56.11
N SER A 19 11.40 16.31 -56.20
CA SER A 19 11.84 15.21 -55.34
C SER A 19 12.02 15.67 -53.89
N LEU A 20 12.60 16.87 -53.68
CA LEU A 20 12.71 17.50 -52.37
C LEU A 20 11.32 17.87 -51.80
N ALA A 21 10.40 18.36 -52.63
CA ALA A 21 9.04 18.72 -52.21
C ALA A 21 8.18 17.50 -51.83
N THR A 22 8.39 16.35 -52.49
CA THR A 22 7.63 15.11 -52.22
C THR A 22 8.23 14.25 -51.09
N THR A 23 9.53 14.40 -50.78
CA THR A 23 10.18 13.73 -49.64
C THR A 23 9.94 14.43 -48.29
N GLY A 24 9.47 15.67 -48.29
CA GLY A 24 9.20 16.47 -47.07
C GLY A 24 8.05 16.00 -46.17
N CYS A 25 7.40 14.87 -46.48
CA CYS A 25 6.29 14.31 -45.69
C CYS A 25 6.61 12.94 -45.09
N MET A 26 7.88 12.55 -44.95
CA MET A 26 8.23 11.29 -44.31
C MET A 26 8.26 11.48 -42.78
N SER A 27 7.25 10.95 -42.08
CA SER A 27 7.20 10.94 -40.63
C SER A 27 7.87 9.67 -40.08
N ILE A 28 8.93 9.82 -39.29
CA ILE A 28 9.50 8.70 -38.55
C ILE A 28 8.83 8.67 -37.17
N MET A 29 8.29 7.51 -36.81
CA MET A 29 7.79 7.23 -35.47
C MET A 29 8.86 6.47 -34.69
N HIS A 30 9.24 7.00 -33.53
CA HIS A 30 10.14 6.34 -32.60
C HIS A 30 9.49 6.22 -31.24
N GLU A 31 9.63 5.07 -30.58
CA GLU A 31 9.14 4.86 -29.23
C GLU A 31 10.22 5.29 -28.23
N GLU A 32 9.89 6.23 -27.36
CA GLU A 32 10.75 6.64 -26.26
C GLU A 32 10.17 6.21 -24.92
N ARG A 33 11.08 5.87 -23.99
CA ARG A 33 10.74 5.45 -22.64
C ARG A 33 10.17 6.64 -21.86
N VAL A 34 8.96 6.52 -21.32
CA VAL A 34 8.38 7.51 -20.42
C VAL A 34 8.75 7.15 -18.98
N GLY A 35 9.66 7.93 -18.39
CA GLY A 35 10.02 7.81 -16.98
C GLY A 35 10.67 6.45 -16.60
N PRO A 36 10.95 6.26 -15.31
CA PRO A 36 11.36 4.97 -14.78
C PRO A 36 10.18 3.97 -14.81
N PRO A 37 10.46 2.66 -14.88
CA PRO A 37 9.43 1.64 -14.89
C PRO A 37 8.70 1.60 -13.54
N VAL A 38 7.39 1.40 -13.57
CA VAL A 38 6.61 1.17 -12.35
C VAL A 38 6.66 -0.32 -12.05
N ARG A 39 7.26 -0.68 -10.91
CA ARG A 39 7.34 -2.06 -10.45
C ARG A 39 6.30 -2.29 -9.37
N SER A 40 5.39 -3.22 -9.61
CA SER A 40 4.48 -3.73 -8.58
C SER A 40 4.83 -5.17 -8.24
N GLU A 41 4.84 -5.47 -6.96
CA GLU A 41 5.11 -6.81 -6.42
C GLU A 41 3.79 -7.45 -5.99
N LYS A 42 3.62 -8.73 -6.31
CA LYS A 42 2.52 -9.55 -5.82
C LYS A 42 3.07 -10.89 -5.37
N ALA A 43 2.74 -11.29 -4.14
CA ALA A 43 2.99 -12.67 -3.70
C ALA A 43 1.96 -13.60 -4.33
N VAL A 44 2.44 -14.66 -4.97
CA VAL A 44 1.62 -15.62 -5.72
C VAL A 44 1.37 -16.85 -4.88
N GLU A 45 2.45 -17.40 -4.30
CA GLU A 45 2.43 -18.64 -3.54
C GLU A 45 3.32 -18.52 -2.30
N ILE A 46 2.87 -19.10 -1.20
CA ILE A 46 3.58 -19.16 0.07
C ILE A 46 3.45 -20.59 0.58
N HIS A 47 4.57 -21.28 0.74
CA HIS A 47 4.62 -22.64 1.28
C HIS A 47 5.49 -22.70 2.52
N ALA A 48 5.00 -23.30 3.60
CA ALA A 48 5.82 -23.61 4.76
C ALA A 48 6.86 -24.68 4.40
N VAL A 49 8.10 -24.47 4.79
CA VAL A 49 9.16 -25.45 4.51
C VAL A 49 9.57 -26.20 5.75
N GLY A 50 9.47 -27.52 5.63
CA GLY A 50 9.66 -28.44 6.74
C GLY A 50 8.45 -28.45 7.67
N ASN A 51 8.62 -29.06 8.83
CA ASN A 51 7.55 -29.10 9.82
C ASN A 51 7.41 -27.73 10.48
N PRO A 52 6.22 -27.13 10.47
CA PRO A 52 6.01 -25.81 11.02
C PRO A 52 6.25 -25.88 12.55
N ARG A 53 7.02 -24.91 13.06
CA ARG A 53 7.42 -24.78 14.47
C ARG A 53 7.15 -23.37 14.98
N MET A 54 6.73 -23.30 16.23
CA MET A 54 6.60 -22.06 16.98
C MET A 54 7.23 -22.20 18.36
N MET A 55 7.74 -21.09 18.87
CA MET A 55 8.27 -20.96 20.22
C MET A 55 7.42 -19.95 20.99
N LEU A 56 7.13 -20.25 22.25
CA LEU A 56 6.45 -19.36 23.18
C LEU A 56 7.43 -18.87 24.24
N ILE A 57 7.65 -17.56 24.28
CA ILE A 57 8.52 -16.92 25.27
C ILE A 57 7.61 -16.25 26.30
N PRO A 58 7.59 -16.67 27.59
CA PRO A 58 6.75 -16.03 28.59
C PRO A 58 7.19 -14.58 28.82
N HIS A 59 6.22 -13.68 29.00
CA HIS A 59 6.49 -12.30 29.38
C HIS A 59 6.96 -12.21 30.84
N ASP A 60 7.70 -11.14 31.16
CA ASP A 60 8.22 -10.89 32.50
C ASP A 60 7.11 -10.73 33.56
N ASP A 61 5.94 -10.25 33.16
CA ASP A 61 4.76 -10.12 34.03
C ASP A 61 4.00 -11.43 34.26
N GLY A 62 4.34 -12.49 33.51
CA GLY A 62 3.67 -13.78 33.55
C GLY A 62 2.22 -13.77 33.03
N LEU A 63 1.78 -12.71 32.36
CA LEU A 63 0.40 -12.52 31.87
C LEU A 63 0.29 -12.62 30.34
N GLY A 64 1.31 -13.13 29.68
CA GLY A 64 1.32 -13.29 28.23
C GLY A 64 2.56 -14.04 27.74
N TRP A 65 2.59 -14.23 26.43
CA TRP A 65 3.67 -14.92 25.73
C TRP A 65 3.97 -14.21 24.42
N THR A 66 5.23 -14.12 24.04
CA THR A 66 5.63 -13.78 22.68
C THR A 66 5.67 -15.07 21.88
N VAL A 67 4.81 -15.15 20.87
CA VAL A 67 4.82 -16.22 19.87
C VAL A 67 5.87 -15.87 18.82
N VAL A 68 6.82 -16.77 18.60
CA VAL A 68 7.86 -16.64 17.57
C VAL A 68 7.67 -17.76 16.56
N SER A 69 7.41 -17.43 15.29
CA SER A 69 7.40 -18.40 14.21
C SER A 69 8.85 -18.73 13.82
N GLU A 70 9.28 -19.97 14.06
CA GLU A 70 10.59 -20.46 13.60
C GLU A 70 10.53 -21.01 12.16
N THR A 71 9.33 -21.04 11.59
CA THR A 71 9.07 -21.66 10.29
C THR A 71 9.53 -20.72 9.18
N ARG A 72 10.36 -21.25 8.29
CA ARG A 72 10.72 -20.57 7.05
C ARG A 72 9.65 -20.84 6.00
N VAL A 73 9.33 -19.83 5.22
CA VAL A 73 8.43 -19.97 4.08
C VAL A 73 9.19 -19.77 2.78
N GLU A 74 8.85 -20.60 1.79
CA GLU A 74 9.20 -20.37 0.41
C GLU A 74 8.14 -19.46 -0.18
N ARG A 75 8.54 -18.24 -0.57
CA ARG A 75 7.65 -17.22 -1.13
C ARG A 75 7.98 -17.00 -2.59
N THR A 76 6.98 -17.22 -3.45
CA THR A 76 7.06 -16.92 -4.87
C THR A 76 6.46 -15.55 -5.11
N LYS A 77 7.30 -14.59 -5.50
CA LYS A 77 6.93 -13.20 -5.81
C LYS A 77 6.88 -13.01 -7.32
N GLU A 78 5.76 -12.52 -7.81
CA GLU A 78 5.61 -11.98 -9.16
C GLU A 78 5.93 -10.49 -9.13
N TYR A 79 6.94 -10.09 -9.90
CA TYR A 79 7.20 -8.69 -10.18
C TYR A 79 6.62 -8.35 -11.54
N HIS A 80 5.64 -7.45 -11.54
CA HIS A 80 5.13 -6.84 -12.74
C HIS A 80 5.86 -5.51 -12.94
N GLU A 81 6.68 -5.45 -13.98
CA GLU A 81 7.33 -4.24 -14.42
C GLU A 81 6.54 -3.67 -15.59
N VAL A 82 5.87 -2.54 -15.37
CA VAL A 82 5.13 -1.83 -16.41
C VAL A 82 6.01 -0.68 -16.91
N GLN A 83 6.34 -0.73 -18.19
CA GLN A 83 7.05 0.33 -18.89
C GLN A 83 6.12 1.02 -19.89
N GLU A 84 5.93 2.31 -19.70
CA GLU A 84 5.26 3.15 -20.68
C GLU A 84 6.23 3.59 -21.77
N TRP A 85 5.79 3.44 -23.02
CA TRP A 85 6.46 3.90 -24.22
C TRP A 85 5.59 4.93 -24.91
N ARG A 86 6.20 6.02 -25.36
CA ARG A 86 5.51 7.09 -26.08
C ARG A 86 6.11 7.23 -27.46
N GLY A 87 5.28 7.11 -28.49
CA GLY A 87 5.66 7.45 -29.84
C GLY A 87 5.95 8.95 -29.94
N ARG A 88 7.14 9.32 -30.44
CA ARG A 88 7.44 10.67 -30.92
C ARG A 88 7.45 10.69 -32.44
N ARG A 89 6.86 11.75 -32.99
CA ARG A 89 6.87 12.02 -34.43
C ARG A 89 7.99 13.00 -34.75
N TYR A 90 8.73 12.67 -35.78
CA TYR A 90 9.77 13.54 -36.33
C TYR A 90 9.40 13.94 -37.75
N VAL A 91 9.55 15.24 -38.06
CA VAL A 91 9.34 15.75 -39.42
C VAL A 91 10.69 15.84 -40.10
N PHE A 92 10.76 15.22 -41.28
CA PHE A 92 11.94 15.29 -42.13
C PHE A 92 11.96 16.61 -42.91
N SER A 93 13.01 17.43 -42.74
CA SER A 93 13.26 18.57 -43.63
C SER A 93 14.12 18.13 -44.82
N PRO A 94 13.63 18.21 -46.07
CA PRO A 94 14.38 17.75 -47.24
C PRO A 94 15.68 18.54 -47.48
N LEU A 95 15.81 19.74 -46.89
CA LEU A 95 17.02 20.57 -46.96
C LEU A 95 18.10 20.19 -45.93
N SER A 96 17.78 19.38 -44.90
CA SER A 96 18.75 18.94 -43.88
C SER A 96 19.55 17.68 -44.28
N LEU A 97 19.22 17.08 -45.43
CA LEU A 97 19.90 15.92 -46.00
C LEU A 97 21.37 16.22 -46.30
N ILE A 98 21.67 17.43 -46.81
CA ILE A 98 23.00 17.81 -47.27
C ILE A 98 23.99 17.87 -46.09
N PRO A 99 23.73 18.62 -44.99
CA PRO A 99 24.60 18.59 -43.81
C PRO A 99 24.73 17.18 -43.18
N GLY A 100 23.62 16.43 -43.12
CA GLY A 100 23.58 15.11 -42.49
C GLY A 100 24.40 14.03 -43.22
N ILE A 101 24.45 14.07 -44.56
CA ILE A 101 25.27 13.15 -45.36
C ILE A 101 26.76 13.31 -45.04
N PHE A 102 27.24 14.55 -44.89
CA PHE A 102 28.67 14.82 -44.63
C PHE A 102 29.09 14.49 -43.20
N GLN A 103 28.17 14.59 -42.23
CA GLN A 103 28.49 14.39 -40.83
C GLN A 103 28.24 12.94 -40.35
N CYS A 104 27.39 12.16 -41.02
CA CYS A 104 27.01 10.81 -40.59
C CYS A 104 26.66 9.85 -41.76
N PRO A 105 27.60 9.54 -42.67
CA PRO A 105 27.31 8.77 -43.88
C PRO A 105 26.82 7.33 -43.61
N ILE A 106 27.34 6.68 -42.55
CA ILE A 106 26.98 5.30 -42.17
C ILE A 106 25.60 5.25 -41.49
N GLY A 107 25.25 6.24 -40.67
CA GLY A 107 23.99 6.28 -39.93
C GLY A 107 22.76 6.44 -40.83
N LEU A 108 22.89 7.14 -41.96
CA LEU A 108 21.83 7.32 -42.95
C LEU A 108 21.43 6.01 -43.64
N VAL A 109 22.39 5.15 -43.97
CA VAL A 109 22.13 3.83 -44.55
C VAL A 109 21.39 2.92 -43.54
N HIS A 110 21.70 3.06 -42.25
CA HIS A 110 21.04 2.30 -41.17
C HIS A 110 19.69 2.88 -40.70
N LEU A 111 19.36 4.13 -41.04
CA LEU A 111 18.04 4.72 -40.81
C LEU A 111 16.96 4.07 -41.68
N PHE A 112 17.30 3.72 -42.93
CA PHE A 112 16.39 3.02 -43.84
C PHE A 112 16.39 1.50 -43.67
N ASN A 113 17.35 0.95 -42.93
CA ASN A 113 17.44 -0.49 -42.69
C ASN A 113 16.81 -0.82 -41.33
N ARG A 114 15.55 -1.28 -41.36
CA ARG A 114 14.68 -1.41 -40.18
C ARG A 114 15.18 -2.44 -39.14
N ASN A 115 16.07 -3.36 -39.52
CA ASN A 115 16.33 -4.58 -38.75
C ASN A 115 17.70 -4.77 -38.09
N GLN A 116 18.69 -3.87 -38.23
CA GLN A 116 20.00 -4.11 -37.62
C GLN A 116 20.70 -2.86 -37.07
N THR A 117 21.28 -3.06 -35.88
CA THR A 117 22.32 -2.32 -35.14
C THR A 117 21.97 -1.07 -34.29
N GLY A 118 22.16 -1.23 -32.97
CA GLY A 118 22.78 -0.27 -32.04
C GLY A 118 22.10 1.08 -31.80
N ASN A 119 21.34 1.19 -30.70
CA ASN A 119 20.61 2.39 -30.27
C ASN A 119 21.44 3.70 -30.27
N ILE A 120 22.72 3.69 -29.91
CA ILE A 120 23.49 4.93 -29.66
C ILE A 120 23.92 5.67 -30.95
N LEU A 121 24.25 4.95 -32.02
CA LEU A 121 24.67 5.55 -33.30
C LEU A 121 23.50 6.16 -34.08
N ARG A 122 22.26 5.72 -33.81
CA ARG A 122 21.03 6.28 -34.41
C ARG A 122 20.69 7.67 -33.87
N PHE A 123 20.88 7.93 -32.58
CA PHE A 123 20.49 9.21 -31.96
C PHE A 123 21.37 10.39 -32.41
N GLY A 124 22.68 10.18 -32.55
CA GLY A 124 23.63 11.23 -32.96
C GLY A 124 23.38 11.70 -34.40
N CYS A 125 23.22 10.76 -35.33
CA CYS A 125 22.99 11.08 -36.74
C CYS A 125 21.57 11.63 -37.01
N ALA A 126 20.55 11.16 -36.28
CA ALA A 126 19.18 11.67 -36.41
C ALA A 126 19.06 13.15 -35.98
N ARG A 127 19.79 13.54 -34.93
CA ARG A 127 19.82 14.94 -34.47
C ARG A 127 20.47 15.88 -35.50
N LEU A 128 21.52 15.41 -36.18
CA LEU A 128 22.23 16.16 -37.24
C LEU A 128 21.41 16.28 -38.54
N ALA A 129 20.44 15.39 -38.76
CA ALA A 129 19.47 15.48 -39.85
C ALA A 129 18.26 16.40 -39.54
N MET A 130 18.31 17.22 -38.47
CA MET A 130 17.24 18.13 -38.04
C MET A 130 15.86 17.48 -37.96
N PHE A 131 15.77 16.37 -37.24
CA PHE A 131 14.50 15.89 -36.71
C PHE A 131 14.16 16.69 -35.45
N GLU A 132 13.56 17.87 -35.59
CA GLU A 132 12.97 18.54 -34.43
C GLU A 132 11.72 17.76 -33.98
N PRO A 133 11.58 17.46 -32.67
CA PRO A 133 10.30 16.99 -32.15
C PRO A 133 9.28 18.09 -32.40
N LEU A 134 8.15 17.75 -33.03
CA LEU A 134 7.03 18.69 -33.15
C LEU A 134 6.45 18.96 -31.75
N ASP A 135 6.92 20.02 -31.09
CA ASP A 135 6.28 20.51 -29.87
C ASP A 135 4.86 20.99 -30.22
N GLY A 136 3.85 20.40 -29.59
CA GLY A 136 2.44 20.76 -29.77
C GLY A 136 1.61 19.85 -30.68
N ALA A 137 2.17 18.76 -31.25
CA ALA A 137 1.37 17.75 -31.93
C ALA A 137 0.55 16.92 -30.92
N THR A 138 -0.65 16.47 -31.32
CA THR A 138 -1.50 15.58 -30.51
C THR A 138 -0.68 14.40 -29.98
N PRO A 139 -0.69 14.16 -28.65
CA PRO A 139 0.10 13.09 -28.08
C PRO A 139 -0.33 11.76 -28.69
N LEU A 140 0.63 11.03 -29.25
CA LEU A 140 0.40 9.67 -29.74
C LEU A 140 -0.03 8.76 -28.58
N PRO A 141 -0.81 7.69 -28.86
CA PRO A 141 -1.21 6.72 -27.85
C PRO A 141 0.03 6.14 -27.17
N VAL A 142 -0.02 6.09 -25.84
CA VAL A 142 1.00 5.45 -25.01
C VAL A 142 0.84 3.94 -25.18
N THR A 143 1.92 3.25 -25.50
CA THR A 143 1.96 1.78 -25.50
C THR A 143 2.57 1.31 -24.18
N THR A 144 1.92 0.35 -23.53
CA THR A 144 2.42 -0.23 -22.27
C THR A 144 3.07 -1.57 -22.58
N ALA A 145 4.34 -1.73 -22.24
CA ALA A 145 5.01 -3.02 -22.21
C ALA A 145 5.00 -3.52 -20.77
N SER A 146 4.47 -4.73 -20.54
CA SER A 146 4.50 -5.39 -19.24
C SER A 146 5.46 -6.57 -19.29
N ASN A 147 6.43 -6.59 -18.38
CA ASN A 147 7.23 -7.78 -18.12
C ASN A 147 6.80 -8.39 -16.80
N VAL A 148 6.57 -9.70 -16.81
CA VAL A 148 6.32 -10.46 -15.59
C VAL A 148 7.55 -11.31 -15.34
N SER A 149 8.12 -11.18 -14.15
CA SER A 149 9.20 -12.05 -13.70
C SER A 149 8.83 -12.65 -12.35
N THR A 150 9.20 -13.91 -12.17
CA THR A 150 8.91 -14.66 -10.95
C THR A 150 10.20 -14.93 -10.21
N GLN A 151 10.24 -14.65 -8.91
CA GLN A 151 11.36 -14.98 -8.06
C GLN A 151 10.86 -15.77 -6.85
N THR A 152 11.51 -16.90 -6.59
CA THR A 152 11.26 -17.69 -5.39
C THR A 152 12.39 -17.44 -4.40
N ALA A 153 12.04 -17.04 -3.18
CA ALA A 153 12.99 -16.75 -2.12
C ALA A 153 12.57 -17.37 -0.79
N TRP A 154 13.57 -17.64 0.04
CA TRP A 154 13.43 -18.17 1.39
C TRP A 154 13.33 -17.02 2.37
N GLU A 155 12.16 -16.81 2.96
CA GLU A 155 11.90 -15.68 3.84
C GLU A 155 11.38 -16.18 5.22
N PRO A 156 11.66 -15.45 6.32
CA PRO A 156 10.97 -15.71 7.58
C PRO A 156 9.46 -15.48 7.38
N MET A 157 8.63 -16.22 8.12
CA MET A 157 7.18 -16.06 7.98
C MET A 157 6.73 -14.69 8.48
N GLN A 158 6.13 -13.89 7.59
CA GLN A 158 5.67 -12.53 7.88
C GLN A 158 4.14 -12.40 7.94
N ASP A 159 3.41 -13.44 7.48
CA ASP A 159 1.97 -13.36 7.21
C ASP A 159 1.23 -14.56 7.83
N GLY A 160 0.71 -14.42 9.05
CA GLY A 160 0.00 -15.50 9.76
C GLY A 160 -1.03 -14.99 10.76
N MET A 161 -1.93 -15.86 11.22
CA MET A 161 -2.89 -15.52 12.27
C MET A 161 -2.61 -16.36 13.51
N ILE A 162 -2.44 -15.69 14.63
CA ILE A 162 -2.32 -16.34 15.94
C ILE A 162 -3.66 -16.27 16.64
N GLN A 163 -4.11 -17.38 17.20
CA GLN A 163 -5.35 -17.46 17.97
C GLN A 163 -5.02 -17.91 19.39
N LEU A 164 -5.44 -17.13 20.38
CA LEU A 164 -5.40 -17.53 21.79
C LEU A 164 -6.78 -18.06 22.16
N VAL A 165 -6.86 -19.29 22.65
CA VAL A 165 -8.11 -20.04 22.81
C VAL A 165 -8.16 -20.71 24.17
N TRP A 166 -9.32 -20.60 24.85
CA TRP A 166 -9.64 -21.48 25.97
C TRP A 166 -10.18 -22.80 25.38
N PRO A 167 -9.53 -23.97 25.61
CA PRO A 167 -9.99 -25.25 25.08
C PRO A 167 -11.45 -25.58 25.42
N GLU A 168 -11.93 -25.13 26.57
CA GLU A 168 -13.31 -25.28 27.04
C GLU A 168 -14.29 -24.35 26.29
N TYR A 169 -13.80 -23.27 25.69
CA TYR A 169 -14.58 -22.27 24.95
C TYR A 169 -13.98 -22.02 23.54
N PRO A 170 -13.91 -23.04 22.67
CA PRO A 170 -13.18 -22.95 21.40
C PRO A 170 -13.83 -21.97 20.39
N GLY A 171 -15.09 -21.61 20.58
CA GLY A 171 -15.82 -20.67 19.72
C GLY A 171 -15.49 -19.19 19.95
N GLN A 172 -14.66 -18.86 20.95
CA GLN A 172 -14.33 -17.47 21.31
C GLN A 172 -12.80 -17.23 21.29
N PRO A 173 -12.12 -17.41 20.14
CA PRO A 173 -10.68 -17.13 20.05
C PRO A 173 -10.41 -15.62 20.07
N VAL A 174 -9.28 -15.22 20.66
CA VAL A 174 -8.69 -13.90 20.42
C VAL A 174 -7.68 -14.02 19.29
N ASN A 175 -7.90 -13.27 18.22
CA ASN A 175 -7.04 -13.28 17.04
C ASN A 175 -5.99 -12.16 17.12
N TYR A 176 -4.77 -12.50 16.76
CA TYR A 176 -3.63 -11.61 16.62
C TYR A 176 -3.04 -11.81 15.23
N VAL A 177 -2.55 -10.73 14.63
CA VAL A 177 -1.82 -10.81 13.37
C VAL A 177 -0.36 -11.11 13.66
N LEU A 178 0.23 -12.08 12.96
CA LEU A 178 1.67 -12.33 13.02
C LEU A 178 2.38 -11.11 12.44
N SER A 179 3.28 -10.53 13.22
CA SER A 179 4.06 -9.39 12.77
C SER A 179 5.02 -9.76 11.64
N SER A 180 5.45 -8.74 10.89
CA SER A 180 6.43 -8.88 9.80
C SER A 180 7.81 -9.40 10.26
N ASP A 181 8.15 -9.30 11.56
CA ASP A 181 9.36 -9.90 12.13
C ASP A 181 9.16 -11.38 12.56
N GLY A 182 7.97 -11.94 12.33
CA GLY A 182 7.59 -13.28 12.72
C GLY A 182 7.28 -13.43 14.22
N ARG A 183 7.07 -12.33 14.96
CA ARG A 183 6.82 -12.33 16.40
C ARG A 183 5.53 -11.63 16.77
N THR A 184 4.82 -12.12 17.77
CA THR A 184 3.59 -11.46 18.24
C THR A 184 3.34 -11.74 19.70
N ASP A 185 3.05 -10.69 20.45
CA ASP A 185 2.76 -10.77 21.87
C ASP A 185 1.28 -11.09 22.05
N VAL A 186 0.98 -12.23 22.64
CA VAL A 186 -0.37 -12.62 23.06
C VAL A 186 -0.54 -12.41 24.56
N ARG A 187 -1.72 -11.94 24.97
CA ARG A 187 -2.00 -11.52 26.33
C ARG A 187 -3.17 -12.30 26.92
N LEU A 188 -2.98 -12.85 28.12
CA LEU A 188 -4.02 -13.55 28.87
C LEU A 188 -5.22 -12.65 29.20
N PRO A 189 -5.05 -11.36 29.61
CA PRO A 189 -6.18 -10.46 29.85
C PRO A 189 -7.10 -10.28 28.64
N HIS A 190 -6.58 -10.36 27.41
CA HIS A 190 -7.41 -10.24 26.20
C HIS A 190 -8.36 -11.42 26.04
N LEU A 191 -7.94 -12.60 26.45
CA LEU A 191 -8.79 -13.79 26.38
C LEU A 191 -9.82 -13.79 27.51
N LEU A 192 -9.43 -13.31 28.70
CA LEU A 192 -10.38 -13.11 29.79
C LEU A 192 -11.42 -12.03 29.47
N SER A 193 -11.07 -10.95 28.75
CA SER A 193 -12.03 -9.89 28.39
C SER A 193 -13.21 -10.43 27.57
N ARG A 194 -12.97 -11.41 26.69
CA ARG A 194 -14.02 -12.10 25.92
C ARG A 194 -14.93 -12.98 26.78
N LEU A 195 -14.42 -13.50 27.90
CA LEU A 195 -15.18 -14.36 28.80
C LEU A 195 -16.00 -13.56 29.82
N VAL A 196 -15.50 -12.39 30.24
CA VAL A 196 -16.24 -11.43 31.09
C VAL A 196 -17.54 -10.98 30.41
N VAL A 197 -17.53 -10.82 29.08
CA VAL A 197 -18.73 -10.51 28.27
C VAL A 197 -19.80 -11.61 28.36
N MET A 198 -19.44 -12.83 28.75
CA MET A 198 -20.37 -13.97 28.84
C MET A 198 -20.90 -14.22 30.25
N ASP A 199 -20.67 -13.32 31.23
CA ASP A 199 -21.03 -13.51 32.65
C ASP A 199 -20.52 -14.84 33.25
N ASN A 200 -19.46 -15.41 32.67
CA ASN A 200 -18.81 -16.63 33.15
C ASN A 200 -17.53 -16.24 33.90
N PRO A 201 -17.58 -16.06 35.23
CA PRO A 201 -16.36 -15.81 35.95
C PRO A 201 -15.54 -17.09 35.94
N ILE A 202 -14.37 -17.07 35.30
CA ILE A 202 -13.34 -18.08 35.58
C ILE A 202 -12.86 -17.80 37.01
N THR A 203 -13.56 -18.34 37.99
CA THR A 203 -13.15 -18.43 39.40
C THR A 203 -12.49 -19.78 39.63
N SER A 204 -11.60 -20.19 38.73
CA SER A 204 -10.92 -21.47 38.88
C SER A 204 -9.91 -21.37 40.02
N GLU A 205 -10.19 -22.03 41.13
CA GLU A 205 -9.22 -22.26 42.21
C GLU A 205 -8.04 -23.15 41.75
N GLN A 206 -8.20 -23.81 40.60
CA GLN A 206 -7.19 -24.64 39.95
C GLN A 206 -6.60 -23.95 38.70
N GLY A 207 -5.40 -24.35 38.31
CA GLY A 207 -4.84 -23.91 37.02
C GLY A 207 -5.70 -24.39 35.84
N GLN A 208 -5.68 -23.65 34.73
CA GLN A 208 -6.39 -24.00 33.51
C GLN A 208 -5.44 -24.08 32.32
N SER A 209 -5.89 -24.75 31.27
CA SER A 209 -5.14 -24.88 30.03
C SER A 209 -5.54 -23.78 29.05
N VAL A 210 -4.58 -23.17 28.37
CA VAL A 210 -4.81 -22.20 27.30
C VAL A 210 -4.04 -22.65 26.07
N SER A 211 -4.70 -22.70 24.91
CA SER A 211 -4.07 -23.06 23.65
C SER A 211 -3.69 -21.82 22.85
N VAL A 212 -2.45 -21.78 22.38
CA VAL A 212 -2.01 -20.86 21.32
C VAL A 212 -2.03 -21.63 20.01
N ARG A 213 -2.71 -21.10 18.99
CA ARG A 213 -2.78 -21.67 17.65
C ARG A 213 -2.18 -20.72 16.65
N LEU A 214 -1.14 -21.14 15.92
CA LEU A 214 -0.60 -20.40 14.80
C LEU A 214 -1.14 -21.01 13.50
N ARG A 215 -1.91 -20.23 12.76
CA ARG A 215 -2.47 -20.61 11.46
C ARG A 215 -1.69 -19.94 10.32
N TYR A 216 -1.22 -20.75 9.40
CA TYR A 216 -0.49 -20.34 8.21
C TYR A 216 -1.42 -20.08 7.03
N GLY A 217 -0.92 -19.35 6.02
CA GLY A 217 -1.67 -19.04 4.80
C GLY A 217 -2.07 -20.27 3.97
N ASP A 218 -1.29 -21.36 4.06
CA ASP A 218 -1.60 -22.65 3.43
C ASP A 218 -2.67 -23.48 4.20
N GLY A 219 -3.17 -22.94 5.32
CA GLY A 219 -4.16 -23.59 6.16
C GLY A 219 -3.59 -24.54 7.22
N SER A 220 -2.27 -24.74 7.28
CA SER A 220 -1.65 -25.49 8.37
C SER A 220 -1.82 -24.78 9.71
N ILE A 221 -1.96 -25.56 10.79
CA ILE A 221 -2.16 -25.05 12.15
C ILE A 221 -1.18 -25.75 13.09
N ILE A 222 -0.40 -24.98 13.83
CA ILE A 222 0.32 -25.47 15.01
C ILE A 222 -0.46 -25.07 16.25
N GLU A 223 -0.63 -26.00 17.18
CA GLU A 223 -1.21 -25.74 18.49
C GLU A 223 -0.20 -26.08 19.59
N GLN A 224 -0.08 -25.19 20.58
CA GLN A 224 0.66 -25.47 21.81
C GLN A 224 -0.20 -25.05 23.01
N THR A 225 -0.37 -25.99 23.93
CA THR A 225 -1.14 -25.79 25.15
C THR A 225 -0.22 -25.38 26.28
N MET A 226 -0.61 -24.32 26.98
CA MET A 226 0.05 -23.75 28.14
C MET A 226 -0.79 -23.97 29.39
N VAL A 227 -0.14 -24.27 30.51
CA VAL A 227 -0.82 -24.31 31.81
C VAL A 227 -0.71 -22.94 32.47
N VAL A 228 -1.86 -22.39 32.84
CA VAL A 228 -1.99 -21.08 33.48
C VAL A 228 -2.46 -21.29 34.91
N SER A 229 -1.71 -20.77 35.89
CA SER A 229 -2.06 -20.91 37.30
C SER A 229 -3.26 -20.03 37.68
N ALA A 230 -4.01 -20.41 38.72
CA ALA A 230 -5.10 -19.61 39.27
C ALA A 230 -4.64 -18.19 39.64
N ARG A 231 -3.42 -18.03 40.16
CA ARG A 231 -2.82 -16.72 40.47
C ARG A 231 -2.65 -15.85 39.22
N GLN A 232 -2.18 -16.42 38.11
CA GLN A 232 -2.06 -15.69 36.84
C GLN A 232 -3.44 -15.28 36.30
N ILE A 233 -4.45 -16.15 36.40
CA ILE A 233 -5.83 -15.83 36.00
C ILE A 233 -6.36 -14.66 36.83
N GLN A 234 -6.21 -14.70 38.16
CA GLN A 234 -6.64 -13.62 39.05
C GLN A 234 -5.90 -12.31 38.78
N GLN A 235 -4.59 -12.37 38.52
CA GLN A 235 -3.79 -11.19 38.21
C GLN A 235 -4.17 -10.60 36.85
N ALA A 236 -4.38 -11.44 35.83
CA ALA A 236 -4.86 -11.02 34.52
C ALA A 236 -6.27 -10.43 34.60
N ALA A 237 -7.17 -11.00 35.39
CA ALA A 237 -8.53 -10.48 35.58
C ALA A 237 -8.56 -9.04 36.11
N ARG A 238 -7.57 -8.64 36.91
CA ARG A 238 -7.43 -7.25 37.41
C ARG A 238 -6.96 -6.26 36.35
N THR A 239 -6.31 -6.74 35.29
CA THR A 239 -5.81 -5.91 34.18
C THR A 239 -6.68 -5.99 32.93
N VAL A 240 -7.78 -6.77 32.97
CA VAL A 240 -8.76 -6.87 31.88
C VAL A 240 -9.34 -5.49 31.60
N ARG A 241 -9.12 -5.01 30.37
CA ARG A 241 -9.88 -3.90 29.81
C ARG A 241 -11.17 -4.45 29.24
N ARG A 242 -12.30 -3.92 29.71
CA ARG A 242 -13.61 -4.29 29.17
C ARG A 242 -13.82 -3.61 27.82
N PRO A 243 -14.46 -4.27 26.86
CA PRO A 243 -14.97 -3.59 25.67
C PRO A 243 -15.83 -2.39 26.06
N ILE A 244 -15.84 -1.37 25.21
CA ILE A 244 -16.71 -0.21 25.35
C ILE A 244 -18.14 -0.68 25.09
N ALA A 245 -19.03 -0.46 26.06
CA ALA A 245 -20.40 -0.92 25.97
C ALA A 245 -21.12 -0.29 24.78
N SER A 246 -22.04 -1.04 24.16
CA SER A 246 -22.68 -0.62 22.90
C SER A 246 -23.49 0.69 23.01
N ASP A 247 -23.98 1.03 24.20
CA ASP A 247 -24.72 2.23 24.55
C ASP A 247 -23.83 3.47 24.78
N GLU A 248 -22.53 3.27 25.05
CA GLU A 248 -21.54 4.36 25.15
C GLU A 248 -21.14 4.90 23.77
N TRP A 249 -21.43 4.19 22.68
CA TRP A 249 -21.06 4.62 21.34
C TRP A 249 -22.03 5.67 20.77
N PRO A 250 -21.53 6.73 20.11
CA PRO A 250 -22.39 7.65 19.38
C PRO A 250 -23.08 6.95 18.19
N SER A 251 -24.32 7.34 17.89
CA SER A 251 -25.05 6.87 16.71
C SER A 251 -25.39 8.06 15.79
N PRO A 252 -24.99 8.05 14.51
CA PRO A 252 -24.16 7.03 13.83
C PRO A 252 -22.67 7.10 14.23
N ILE A 253 -21.93 6.01 14.02
CA ILE A 253 -20.46 5.97 14.22
C ILE A 253 -19.75 6.37 12.92
N ILE A 254 -19.17 7.57 12.92
CA ILE A 254 -18.40 8.12 11.80
C ILE A 254 -17.05 8.53 12.35
N VAL A 255 -16.01 7.85 11.92
CA VAL A 255 -14.67 7.92 12.51
C VAL A 255 -13.79 8.89 11.73
N GLN A 256 -13.15 9.81 12.44
CA GLN A 256 -12.07 10.64 11.94
C GLN A 256 -10.76 10.18 12.57
N ILE A 257 -9.69 10.08 11.78
CA ILE A 257 -8.38 9.62 12.26
C ILE A 257 -7.42 10.80 12.26
N ARG A 258 -6.88 11.10 13.44
CA ARG A 258 -5.85 12.12 13.64
C ARG A 258 -4.59 11.47 14.16
N VAL A 259 -3.46 11.84 13.58
CA VAL A 259 -2.15 11.41 14.03
C VAL A 259 -1.44 12.63 14.58
N GLU A 260 -1.25 12.66 15.89
CA GLU A 260 -0.64 13.78 16.59
C GLU A 260 0.69 13.28 17.18
N SER A 261 1.81 13.55 16.49
CA SER A 261 3.13 13.30 17.06
C SER A 261 4.22 14.15 16.42
N ALA A 262 5.09 14.71 17.25
CA ALA A 262 6.30 15.42 16.81
C ALA A 262 7.43 14.47 16.36
N THR A 263 7.29 13.16 16.57
CA THR A 263 8.36 12.16 16.37
C THR A 263 8.01 11.12 15.30
N VAL A 264 7.00 11.41 14.47
CA VAL A 264 6.52 10.54 13.39
C VAL A 264 6.84 11.24 12.08
N SER A 265 7.52 10.54 11.18
CA SER A 265 7.77 11.03 9.83
C SER A 265 6.48 11.04 8.98
N PRO A 266 6.39 11.83 7.90
CA PRO A 266 5.21 11.85 7.04
C PRO A 266 4.82 10.47 6.49
N GLN A 267 5.80 9.60 6.24
CA GLN A 267 5.58 8.24 5.75
C GLN A 267 4.93 7.34 6.82
N GLU A 268 5.40 7.45 8.07
CA GLU A 268 4.83 6.72 9.20
C GLU A 268 3.43 7.24 9.56
N GLU A 269 3.18 8.54 9.39
CA GLU A 269 1.85 9.12 9.59
C GLU A 269 0.82 8.51 8.63
N VAL A 270 1.19 8.39 7.35
CA VAL A 270 0.37 7.71 6.32
C VAL A 270 0.13 6.26 6.72
N LEU A 271 1.17 5.52 7.11
CA LEU A 271 1.06 4.14 7.56
C LEU A 271 0.07 3.98 8.73
N ILE A 272 0.19 4.82 9.77
CA ILE A 272 -0.70 4.79 10.93
C ILE A 272 -2.15 5.05 10.49
N ARG A 273 -2.36 6.07 9.67
CA ARG A 273 -3.70 6.47 9.19
C ARG A 273 -4.33 5.35 8.36
N GLU A 274 -3.58 4.75 7.44
CA GLU A 274 -4.04 3.64 6.60
C GLU A 274 -4.39 2.40 7.41
N GLN A 275 -3.56 2.03 8.40
CA GLN A 275 -3.79 0.87 9.25
C GLN A 275 -5.04 1.05 10.13
N LEU A 276 -5.23 2.23 10.74
CA LEU A 276 -6.46 2.56 11.48
C LEU A 276 -7.68 2.56 10.56
N ALA A 277 -7.59 3.20 9.39
CA ALA A 277 -8.70 3.25 8.43
C ALA A 277 -9.09 1.84 7.98
N ARG A 278 -8.09 0.99 7.69
CA ARG A 278 -8.32 -0.42 7.34
C ARG A 278 -9.06 -1.18 8.43
N LEU A 279 -8.67 -1.03 9.69
CA LEU A 279 -9.37 -1.66 10.82
C LEU A 279 -10.84 -1.19 10.90
N MET A 280 -11.08 0.12 10.78
CA MET A 280 -12.45 0.67 10.83
C MET A 280 -13.32 0.13 9.68
N LEU A 281 -12.77 0.11 8.46
CA LEU A 281 -13.46 -0.39 7.27
C LEU A 281 -13.73 -1.90 7.37
N GLN A 282 -12.80 -2.70 7.90
CA GLN A 282 -13.02 -4.12 8.16
C GLN A 282 -14.18 -4.36 9.14
N ARG A 283 -14.38 -3.43 10.08
CA ARG A 283 -15.51 -3.42 11.03
C ARG A 283 -16.78 -2.80 10.47
N ARG A 284 -16.80 -2.43 9.18
CA ARG A 284 -17.91 -1.76 8.49
C ARG A 284 -18.27 -0.40 9.08
N LEU A 285 -17.30 0.27 9.71
CA LEU A 285 -17.45 1.63 10.21
C LEU A 285 -17.01 2.63 9.14
N CYS A 286 -17.62 3.81 9.16
CA CYS A 286 -17.31 4.88 8.22
C CYS A 286 -16.06 5.63 8.66
N VAL A 287 -15.19 5.95 7.69
CA VAL A 287 -13.99 6.73 7.92
C VAL A 287 -14.06 8.00 7.10
N VAL A 288 -13.86 9.15 7.75
CA VAL A 288 -13.71 10.45 7.12
C VAL A 288 -12.23 10.79 7.07
N PHE A 289 -11.73 11.08 5.88
CA PHE A 289 -10.35 11.49 5.65
C PHE A 289 -10.25 13.02 5.69
N GLU A 290 -9.40 13.53 6.58
CA GLU A 290 -9.02 14.95 6.58
C GLU A 290 -8.22 15.28 5.30
N GLY A 291 -8.40 16.50 4.78
CA GLY A 291 -7.69 17.00 3.58
C GLY A 291 -8.40 16.78 2.24
N LEU A 292 -9.40 15.90 2.18
CA LEU A 292 -10.21 15.71 0.95
C LEU A 292 -11.31 16.77 0.77
N HIS A 293 -11.71 17.45 1.85
CA HIS A 293 -12.77 18.46 1.81
C HIS A 293 -12.57 19.56 0.75
N PRO A 294 -11.40 20.22 0.63
CA PRO A 294 -11.19 21.22 -0.42
C PRO A 294 -11.29 20.63 -1.83
N HIS A 295 -10.79 19.41 -2.05
CA HIS A 295 -10.86 18.75 -3.36
C HIS A 295 -12.31 18.38 -3.72
N LEU A 296 -13.10 17.95 -2.74
CA LEU A 296 -14.54 17.68 -2.93
C LEU A 296 -15.33 18.97 -3.23
N LEU A 297 -14.98 20.09 -2.60
CA LEU A 297 -15.60 21.38 -2.88
C LEU A 297 -15.22 21.89 -4.28
N ASP A 298 -13.97 21.70 -4.71
CA ASP A 298 -13.53 22.05 -6.07
C ASP A 298 -14.25 21.19 -7.12
N GLU A 299 -14.37 19.88 -6.89
CA GLU A 299 -15.12 18.97 -7.75
C GLU A 299 -16.60 19.38 -7.83
N GLN A 300 -17.22 19.71 -6.68
CA GLN A 300 -18.59 20.21 -6.63
C GLN A 300 -18.74 21.48 -7.45
N ARG A 301 -17.82 22.43 -7.29
CA ARG A 301 -17.83 23.67 -8.05
C ARG A 301 -17.72 23.40 -9.56
N VAL A 302 -16.85 22.48 -9.98
CA VAL A 302 -16.68 22.13 -11.40
C VAL A 302 -17.96 21.51 -11.97
N GLN A 303 -18.55 20.54 -11.28
CA GLN A 303 -19.76 19.86 -11.76
C GLN A 303 -20.97 20.79 -11.89
N TYR A 304 -21.14 21.72 -10.93
CA TYR A 304 -22.26 22.68 -10.95
C TYR A 304 -21.96 23.98 -11.72
N SER A 305 -20.75 24.17 -12.25
CA SER A 305 -20.40 25.33 -13.07
C SER A 305 -20.97 25.29 -14.50
N GLY A 306 -21.53 24.15 -14.92
CA GLY A 306 -21.96 23.91 -16.30
C GLY A 306 -20.82 23.54 -17.26
N ALA A 307 -19.58 23.42 -16.77
CA ALA A 307 -18.42 22.95 -17.55
C ALA A 307 -18.44 21.44 -17.83
N VAL A 308 -19.26 20.68 -17.09
CA VAL A 308 -19.42 19.23 -17.24
C VAL A 308 -20.78 18.96 -17.86
N ASP A 309 -20.78 18.24 -18.99
CA ASP A 309 -22.01 17.79 -19.65
C ASP A 309 -22.85 16.95 -18.69
N SER A 310 -24.16 17.15 -18.71
CA SER A 310 -25.17 16.48 -17.88
C SER A 310 -25.04 14.95 -17.85
N GLN A 311 -24.57 14.33 -18.93
CA GLN A 311 -24.34 12.87 -19.01
C GLN A 311 -23.13 12.38 -18.19
N PHE A 312 -22.20 13.27 -17.83
CA PHE A 312 -21.01 12.97 -17.02
C PHE A 312 -21.08 13.56 -15.61
N GLN A 313 -22.17 14.24 -15.25
CA GLN A 313 -22.37 14.75 -13.90
C GLN A 313 -22.61 13.61 -12.92
N VAL A 314 -21.91 13.64 -11.78
CA VAL A 314 -22.07 12.67 -10.70
C VAL A 314 -22.83 13.34 -9.58
N ARG A 315 -23.91 12.73 -9.09
CA ARG A 315 -24.61 13.28 -7.94
C ARG A 315 -23.72 13.17 -6.71
N LEU A 316 -23.15 14.29 -6.28
CA LEU A 316 -22.37 14.35 -5.04
C LEU A 316 -23.32 14.18 -3.84
N GLY A 317 -22.97 13.24 -2.96
CA GLY A 317 -23.70 12.98 -1.72
C GLY A 317 -23.47 14.07 -0.66
N THR A 318 -24.06 13.88 0.52
CA THR A 318 -23.81 14.74 1.68
C THR A 318 -22.50 14.37 2.37
N LEU A 319 -21.71 15.39 2.73
CA LEU A 319 -20.53 15.21 3.56
C LEU A 319 -20.95 14.79 4.97
N LEU A 320 -20.46 13.62 5.40
CA LEU A 320 -20.68 13.10 6.72
C LEU A 320 -19.78 13.81 7.74
N SER A 321 -20.37 14.26 8.84
CA SER A 321 -19.60 14.82 9.96
C SER A 321 -19.14 13.68 10.89
N PRO A 322 -17.90 13.71 11.39
CA PRO A 322 -17.42 12.70 12.31
C PRO A 322 -18.12 12.81 13.66
N SER A 323 -18.44 11.66 14.25
CA SER A 323 -18.96 11.53 15.61
C SER A 323 -17.91 11.00 16.59
N VAL A 324 -16.89 10.31 16.07
CA VAL A 324 -15.77 9.77 16.84
C VAL A 324 -14.47 10.24 16.22
N VAL A 325 -13.51 10.62 17.08
CA VAL A 325 -12.12 10.87 16.67
C VAL A 325 -11.21 9.83 17.31
N LEU A 326 -10.38 9.21 16.47
CA LEU A 326 -9.24 8.40 16.89
C LEU A 326 -7.99 9.27 16.86
N ASN A 327 -7.49 9.62 18.03
CA ASN A 327 -6.23 10.34 18.19
C ASN A 327 -5.10 9.34 18.42
N ALA A 328 -4.22 9.21 17.44
CA ALA A 328 -3.06 8.35 17.48
C ALA A 328 -1.81 9.16 17.86
N PHE A 329 -1.18 8.78 18.97
CA PHE A 329 0.04 9.36 19.49
C PHE A 329 1.13 8.32 19.44
N SER A 330 2.31 8.74 19.00
CA SER A 330 3.49 7.90 19.00
C SER A 330 4.63 8.62 19.69
N SER A 331 5.34 7.95 20.58
CA SER A 331 6.47 8.50 21.33
C SER A 331 7.61 7.51 21.43
N LEU A 332 8.82 8.04 21.58
CA LEU A 332 10.04 7.27 21.81
C LEU A 332 10.46 7.45 23.26
N VAL A 333 10.63 6.34 23.97
CA VAL A 333 11.05 6.31 25.37
C VAL A 333 12.30 5.44 25.46
N GLU A 334 13.33 5.94 26.13
CA GLU A 334 14.49 5.09 26.44
C GLU A 334 14.20 4.26 27.70
N GLU A 335 14.16 2.94 27.54
CA GLU A 335 14.03 1.99 28.65
C GLU A 335 15.26 1.07 28.66
N GLY A 336 16.04 1.10 29.74
CA GLY A 336 17.20 0.22 29.91
C GLY A 336 18.29 0.39 28.84
N GLY A 337 18.48 1.61 28.32
CA GLY A 337 19.46 1.91 27.28
C GLY A 337 19.06 1.44 25.88
N ARG A 338 17.79 1.11 25.65
CA ARG A 338 17.21 0.82 24.34
C ARG A 338 16.06 1.77 24.05
N SER A 339 15.96 2.20 22.81
CA SER A 339 14.82 2.97 22.31
C SER A 339 13.59 2.06 22.19
N VAL A 340 12.52 2.43 22.88
CA VAL A 340 11.23 1.74 22.87
C VAL A 340 10.18 2.68 22.30
N ARG A 341 9.43 2.20 21.32
CA ARG A 341 8.34 2.95 20.67
C ARG A 341 7.03 2.68 21.38
N HIS A 342 6.38 3.73 21.85
CA HIS A 342 5.07 3.68 22.47
C HIS A 342 4.03 4.27 21.52
N MET A 343 2.97 3.53 21.26
CA MET A 343 1.85 3.94 20.43
C MET A 343 0.58 3.93 21.28
N THR A 344 -0.18 5.02 21.24
CA THR A 344 -1.42 5.18 21.99
C THR A 344 -2.50 5.65 21.03
N VAL A 345 -3.66 5.00 21.02
CA VAL A 345 -4.83 5.45 20.26
C VAL A 345 -5.96 5.74 21.24
N GLN A 346 -6.36 7.00 21.31
CA GLN A 346 -7.49 7.44 22.13
C GLN A 346 -8.76 7.53 21.28
N ILE A 347 -9.86 7.01 21.79
CA ILE A 347 -11.20 7.09 21.20
C ILE A 347 -11.96 8.19 21.93
N ARG A 348 -12.39 9.20 21.17
CA ARG A 348 -13.03 10.40 21.71
C ARG A 348 -14.37 10.66 21.03
N ASP A 349 -15.41 10.98 21.81
CA ASP A 349 -16.68 11.47 21.25
C ASP A 349 -16.50 12.94 20.86
N VAL A 350 -16.89 13.29 19.63
CA VAL A 350 -16.80 14.66 19.12
C VAL A 350 -17.74 15.63 19.85
N ARG A 351 -18.91 15.15 20.28
CA ARG A 351 -19.97 15.95 20.91
C ARG A 351 -19.61 16.30 22.34
N GLU A 352 -19.16 15.33 23.11
CA GLU A 352 -18.84 15.50 24.53
C GLU A 352 -17.38 15.88 24.76
N GLY A 353 -16.52 15.61 23.78
CA GLY A 353 -15.08 15.79 23.92
C GLY A 353 -14.46 14.85 24.96
N GLN A 354 -15.19 13.83 25.43
CA GLN A 354 -14.70 12.86 26.40
C GLN A 354 -13.97 11.72 25.72
N ILE A 355 -12.85 11.29 26.33
CA ILE A 355 -12.16 10.05 25.96
C ILE A 355 -12.87 8.91 26.69
N PHE A 356 -13.42 7.98 25.93
CA PHE A 356 -14.12 6.80 26.47
C PHE A 356 -13.41 5.49 26.11
N GLY A 357 -12.33 5.57 25.33
CA GLY A 357 -11.49 4.42 25.01
C GLY A 357 -10.03 4.79 24.84
N THR A 358 -9.11 3.91 25.22
CA THR A 358 -7.67 4.10 24.92
C THR A 358 -7.02 2.74 24.70
N ALA A 359 -6.45 2.55 23.51
CA ALA A 359 -5.61 1.41 23.16
C ALA A 359 -4.13 1.81 23.25
N PHE A 360 -3.26 0.85 23.57
CA PHE A 360 -1.84 1.11 23.75
C PHE A 360 -1.02 -0.07 23.26
N GLY A 361 0.07 0.20 22.54
CA GLY A 361 1.01 -0.81 22.05
C GLY A 361 2.46 -0.33 22.17
N VAL A 362 3.36 -1.26 22.43
CA VAL A 362 4.79 -0.98 22.66
C VAL A 362 5.63 -1.82 21.73
N SER A 363 6.63 -1.24 21.08
CA SER A 363 7.63 -1.95 20.27
C SER A 363 9.04 -1.74 20.82
N ARG A 364 9.77 -2.84 21.03
CA ARG A 364 11.16 -2.83 21.50
C ARG A 364 12.20 -2.63 20.38
N SER A 365 11.75 -2.48 19.12
CA SER A 365 12.63 -2.31 17.95
C SER A 365 12.55 -0.92 17.32
N ASP A 366 12.00 0.06 18.03
CA ASP A 366 11.72 1.43 17.54
C ASP A 366 10.66 1.50 16.41
N SER A 367 10.36 0.37 15.75
CA SER A 367 9.41 0.29 14.62
C SER A 367 7.99 0.73 15.01
N VAL A 368 7.51 1.79 14.33
CA VAL A 368 6.11 2.24 14.38
C VAL A 368 5.16 1.14 13.92
N GLY A 369 5.52 0.38 12.88
CA GLY A 369 4.67 -0.71 12.37
C GLY A 369 4.37 -1.75 13.44
N HIS A 370 5.37 -2.21 14.18
CA HIS A 370 5.18 -3.20 15.24
C HIS A 370 4.42 -2.65 16.45
N ALA A 371 4.66 -1.38 16.83
CA ALA A 371 3.90 -0.73 17.90
C ALA A 371 2.42 -0.60 17.48
N MET A 372 2.18 -0.33 16.20
CA MET A 372 0.86 -0.18 15.61
C MET A 372 0.10 -1.50 15.56
N GLU A 373 0.71 -2.59 15.10
CA GLU A 373 0.08 -3.93 15.09
C GLU A 373 -0.43 -4.35 16.48
N ARG A 374 0.38 -4.07 17.52
CA ARG A 374 0.00 -4.33 18.92
C ARG A 374 -1.16 -3.43 19.36
N THR A 375 -1.10 -2.15 19.03
CA THR A 375 -2.15 -1.17 19.34
C THR A 375 -3.47 -1.51 18.66
N LEU A 376 -3.43 -1.99 17.41
CA LEU A 376 -4.61 -2.42 16.66
C LEU A 376 -5.32 -3.60 17.32
N THR A 377 -4.57 -4.54 17.90
CA THR A 377 -5.17 -5.68 18.60
C THR A 377 -5.94 -5.22 19.85
N GLU A 378 -5.34 -4.33 20.64
CA GLU A 378 -5.99 -3.73 21.81
C GLU A 378 -7.22 -2.90 21.41
N LEU A 379 -7.11 -2.14 20.33
CA LEU A 379 -8.21 -1.35 19.78
C LEU A 379 -9.36 -2.24 19.28
N ASP A 380 -9.04 -3.34 18.59
CA ASP A 380 -10.02 -4.32 18.14
C ASP A 380 -10.80 -4.91 19.33
N LEU A 381 -10.12 -5.24 20.42
CA LEU A 381 -10.78 -5.75 21.63
C LEU A 381 -11.68 -4.69 22.29
N LEU A 382 -11.18 -3.46 22.45
CA LEU A 382 -11.97 -2.37 23.03
C LEU A 382 -13.24 -2.07 22.25
N MET A 383 -13.17 -2.19 20.93
CA MET A 383 -14.28 -1.88 20.05
C MET A 383 -15.18 -3.10 19.77
N SER A 384 -14.98 -4.27 20.41
CA SER A 384 -15.66 -5.51 20.01
C SER A 384 -17.19 -5.41 19.96
N ASP A 385 -17.74 -4.56 20.84
CA ASP A 385 -19.18 -4.38 21.05
C ASP A 385 -19.70 -3.10 20.37
N ALA A 386 -18.87 -2.43 19.58
CA ALA A 386 -19.26 -1.26 18.81
C ALA A 386 -20.41 -1.61 17.84
N PRO A 387 -21.51 -0.83 17.83
CA PRO A 387 -22.60 -1.00 16.88
C PRO A 387 -22.12 -1.03 15.44
N ARG A 388 -22.42 -2.11 14.71
CA ARG A 388 -22.08 -2.24 13.28
C ARG A 388 -23.15 -1.58 12.43
N ALA A 389 -23.23 -0.26 12.49
CA ALA A 389 -24.05 0.52 11.56
C ALA A 389 -23.22 0.84 10.31
N GLY A 390 -23.71 0.44 9.14
CA GLY A 390 -23.12 0.87 7.87
C GLY A 390 -23.27 2.38 7.68
N CYS A 391 -22.56 2.93 6.69
CA CYS A 391 -22.63 4.36 6.44
C CYS A 391 -24.05 4.80 6.07
N PRO A 392 -24.57 5.85 6.73
CA PRO A 392 -25.85 6.41 6.33
C PRO A 392 -25.73 6.87 4.88
N LEU A 393 -26.64 6.38 4.03
CA LEU A 393 -26.74 6.70 2.61
C LEU A 393 -27.43 8.06 2.38
#